data_AF-A0A0C3FP74-F1
#
_entry.id   AF-A0A0C3FP74-F1
#
_cell.length_a   1.000
_cell.length_b   1.000
_cell.length_c   1.000
_cell.angle_alpha   90.00
_cell.angle_beta   90.00
_cell.angle_gamma   90.00
#
_symmetry.space_group_name_H-M   'P 1'
#
loop_
_entity.id
_entity.type
_entity.pdbx_description
1 polymer ?
#
loop_
_entity_poly.entity_id
_entity_poly.type
_entity_poly.pdbx_seq_one_letter_code
_entity_poly.pdbx_strand_id
1 'polypeptide(L)'
;MLWAHHKVGFLDEMFSIFDDHHHPVVIVGDQALRWMAVGLTTNEDLGLLVRDRQHHSIVKCLLASGCWTKVDIKSNIYVEEVRIAEVPRLERIGEQFYINLWPENIFGLAVDCDLCEVPHICAWNAVLVESTFYPFPDRNTAFPRLPCDSGTGPSTSFTPKNPDQSPPPIRPHRTPVYIPTIPRYIDACLSRHPLLAHLPDAPRFSGESALDISYFIRYLFLEQDAQREKLLPKLHGQRRQVMKDILDQYKRTVKGNIKMRRNSKGMLTSRPPKARSDDTN
;
A
#
# COMPACT_ATOMS: atom_id res chain seq x y z
N MET A 1 39.66 11.87 8.49
CA MET A 1 38.74 13.00 8.24
C MET A 1 37.33 12.45 8.43
N LEU A 2 36.64 12.89 9.49
CA LEU A 2 35.44 12.28 10.05
C LEU A 2 34.17 12.69 9.27
N TRP A 3 33.20 11.78 9.26
CA TRP A 3 31.94 11.79 8.54
C TRP A 3 31.04 12.99 8.90
N ALA A 4 30.63 13.80 7.91
CA ALA A 4 29.79 14.99 8.14
C ALA A 4 28.73 15.29 7.06
N HIS A 5 28.27 14.30 6.28
CA HIS A 5 27.29 14.56 5.20
C HIS A 5 26.11 13.58 5.18
N HIS A 6 25.20 13.66 6.18
CA HIS A 6 23.88 13.00 6.14
C HIS A 6 22.84 13.82 6.92
N LYS A 7 22.67 15.11 6.59
CA LYS A 7 21.71 15.99 7.28
C LYS A 7 20.52 16.45 6.42
N VAL A 8 20.54 16.18 5.13
CA VAL A 8 19.47 16.58 4.20
C VAL A 8 18.46 15.45 4.09
N GLY A 9 17.18 15.77 4.27
CA GLY A 9 16.07 14.86 4.10
C GLY A 9 15.95 14.48 2.64
N PHE A 10 15.82 13.18 2.38
CA PHE A 10 15.85 12.67 1.01
C PHE A 10 14.71 13.22 0.13
N LEU A 11 13.58 13.61 0.75
CA LEU A 11 12.41 14.14 0.08
C LEU A 11 12.13 15.62 0.39
N ASP A 12 13.09 16.35 0.96
CA ASP A 12 12.90 17.76 1.34
C ASP A 12 12.37 18.63 0.20
N GLU A 13 12.83 18.39 -1.03
CA GLU A 13 12.38 19.11 -2.22
C GLU A 13 10.91 18.80 -2.54
N MET A 14 10.49 17.54 -2.52
CA MET A 14 9.09 17.14 -2.71
C MET A 14 8.21 17.82 -1.66
N PHE A 15 8.59 17.77 -0.38
CA PHE A 15 7.81 18.40 0.68
C PHE A 15 7.73 19.92 0.52
N SER A 16 8.82 20.59 0.13
CA SER A 16 8.82 22.03 -0.11
C SER A 16 7.87 22.41 -1.25
N ILE A 17 7.82 21.62 -2.33
CA ILE A 17 6.87 21.83 -3.43
C ILE A 17 5.42 21.68 -2.95
N PHE A 18 5.13 20.72 -2.08
CA PHE A 18 3.79 20.55 -1.51
C PHE A 18 3.42 21.72 -0.59
N ASP A 19 4.35 22.18 0.26
CA ASP A 19 4.16 23.36 1.11
C ASP A 19 3.87 24.62 0.28
N ASP A 20 4.64 24.86 -0.80
CA ASP A 20 4.44 26.00 -1.70
C ASP A 20 3.04 26.00 -2.34
N HIS A 21 2.50 24.81 -2.60
CA HIS A 21 1.15 24.63 -3.11
C HIS A 21 0.07 24.65 -2.02
N HIS A 22 0.43 24.78 -0.74
CA HIS A 22 -0.48 24.58 0.39
C HIS A 22 -1.24 23.25 0.27
N HIS A 23 -0.53 22.21 -0.18
CA HIS A 23 -1.06 20.88 -0.44
C HIS A 23 -0.58 19.92 0.66
N PRO A 24 -1.49 19.22 1.37
CA PRO A 24 -1.10 18.28 2.41
C PRO A 24 -0.53 17.00 1.80
N VAL A 25 0.53 16.47 2.39
CA VAL A 25 1.10 15.19 1.93
C VAL A 25 0.23 14.04 2.42
N VAL A 26 -0.64 13.53 1.55
CA VAL A 26 -1.55 12.41 1.85
C VAL A 26 -1.09 11.15 1.13
N ILE A 27 -0.70 10.13 1.90
CA ILE A 27 -0.25 8.83 1.39
C ILE A 27 -1.48 7.97 1.04
N VAL A 28 -1.39 7.27 -0.09
CA VAL A 28 -2.35 6.25 -0.55
C VAL A 28 -1.63 5.00 -1.08
N GLY A 29 -2.38 3.94 -1.39
CA GLY A 29 -1.81 2.66 -1.84
C GLY A 29 -1.12 1.89 -0.72
N ASP A 30 -0.19 1.02 -1.10
CA ASP A 30 0.55 0.10 -0.23
C ASP A 30 1.08 0.70 1.08
N GLN A 31 1.68 1.89 1.04
CA GLN A 31 2.22 2.54 2.24
C GLN A 31 1.11 2.99 3.20
N ALA A 32 -0.02 3.46 2.68
CA ALA A 32 -1.19 3.80 3.49
C ALA A 32 -1.81 2.53 4.09
N LEU A 33 -1.95 1.46 3.30
CA LEU A 33 -2.45 0.17 3.77
C LEU A 33 -1.62 -0.37 4.95
N ARG A 34 -0.30 -0.25 4.89
CA ARG A 34 0.58 -0.64 6.00
C ARG A 34 0.35 0.20 7.24
N TRP A 35 0.18 1.51 7.12
CA TRP A 35 -0.21 2.33 8.28
C TRP A 35 -1.53 1.84 8.87
N MET A 36 -2.47 1.37 8.05
CA MET A 36 -3.74 0.76 8.48
C MET A 36 -3.64 -0.72 8.89
N ALA A 37 -2.46 -1.18 9.33
CA ALA A 37 -2.10 -2.56 9.72
C ALA A 37 -2.43 -3.67 8.72
N VAL A 38 -2.45 -3.35 7.44
CA VAL A 38 -2.44 -4.37 6.40
C VAL A 38 -1.00 -4.89 6.22
N GLY A 39 -0.79 -6.18 6.46
CA GLY A 39 0.52 -6.82 6.31
C GLY A 39 0.87 -7.11 4.85
N LEU A 40 1.40 -6.13 4.13
CA LEU A 40 1.83 -6.25 2.73
C LEU A 40 3.35 -6.25 2.59
N THR A 41 3.84 -7.02 1.62
CA THR A 41 5.18 -6.83 1.06
C THR A 41 5.07 -5.73 0.02
N THR A 42 5.69 -4.58 0.25
CA THR A 42 5.53 -3.42 -0.62
C THR A 42 6.63 -3.38 -1.67
N ASN A 43 6.26 -2.91 -2.85
CA ASN A 43 7.24 -2.39 -3.80
C ASN A 43 7.73 -1.00 -3.32
N GLU A 44 8.84 -0.51 -3.88
CA GLU A 44 9.48 0.77 -3.50
C GLU A 44 8.72 2.02 -4.01
N ASP A 45 7.40 1.90 -4.14
CA ASP A 45 6.52 2.91 -4.70
C ASP A 45 5.76 3.63 -3.58
N LEU A 46 5.80 4.97 -3.58
CA LEU A 46 5.00 5.81 -2.70
C LEU A 46 3.82 6.41 -3.46
N GLY A 47 2.60 6.04 -3.08
CA GLY A 47 1.38 6.66 -3.61
C GLY A 47 1.05 7.94 -2.85
N LEU A 48 0.82 9.03 -3.56
CA LEU A 48 0.42 10.33 -3.01
C LEU A 48 -0.87 10.81 -3.66
N LEU A 49 -1.85 11.20 -2.85
CA LEU A 49 -3.09 11.80 -3.32
C LEU A 49 -2.88 13.30 -3.54
N VAL A 50 -3.29 13.80 -4.70
CA VAL A 50 -3.09 15.19 -5.12
C VAL A 50 -4.41 15.80 -5.57
N ARG A 51 -4.66 17.07 -5.19
CA ARG A 51 -5.90 17.76 -5.59
C ARG A 51 -5.95 17.90 -7.10
N ASP A 52 -7.11 17.65 -7.71
CA ASP A 52 -7.25 17.70 -9.18
C ASP A 52 -6.77 19.04 -9.75
N ARG A 53 -7.14 20.15 -9.10
CA ARG A 53 -6.77 21.52 -9.49
C ARG A 53 -5.27 21.85 -9.35
N GLN A 54 -4.51 21.05 -8.59
CA GLN A 54 -3.08 21.27 -8.30
C GLN A 54 -2.19 20.20 -8.93
N HIS A 55 -2.78 19.13 -9.46
CA HIS A 55 -2.06 17.96 -9.97
C HIS A 55 -1.03 18.33 -11.03
N HIS A 56 -1.46 19.05 -12.08
CA HIS A 56 -0.57 19.44 -13.16
C HIS A 56 0.58 20.36 -12.69
N SER A 57 0.30 21.31 -11.79
CA SER A 57 1.34 22.24 -11.32
C SER A 57 2.36 21.56 -10.42
N ILE A 58 1.92 20.68 -9.50
CA ILE A 58 2.81 19.89 -8.64
C ILE A 58 3.71 18.98 -9.47
N VAL A 59 3.15 18.25 -10.45
CA VAL A 59 3.93 17.40 -11.35
C VAL A 59 4.98 18.21 -12.12
N LYS A 60 4.59 19.37 -12.64
CA LYS A 60 5.51 20.27 -13.35
C LYS A 60 6.64 20.76 -12.45
N CYS A 61 6.35 21.14 -11.20
CA CYS A 61 7.35 21.59 -10.25
C CYS A 61 8.34 20.46 -9.86
N LEU A 62 7.84 19.24 -9.63
CA LEU A 62 8.68 18.08 -9.34
C LEU A 62 9.63 17.77 -10.50
N LEU A 63 9.16 17.83 -11.74
CA LEU A 63 10.03 17.64 -12.91
C LEU A 63 11.03 18.79 -13.07
N ALA A 64 10.59 20.04 -12.82
CA ALA A 64 11.45 21.23 -12.92
C ALA A 64 12.53 21.30 -11.85
N SER A 65 12.40 20.56 -10.73
CA SER A 65 13.45 20.49 -9.70
C SER A 65 14.69 19.72 -10.18
N GLY A 66 14.60 18.99 -11.29
CA GLY A 66 15.68 18.18 -11.83
C GLY A 66 16.04 16.97 -10.97
N CYS A 67 15.26 16.68 -9.92
CA CYS A 67 15.47 15.51 -9.08
C CYS A 67 14.60 14.31 -9.47
N TRP A 68 13.63 14.52 -10.36
CA TRP A 68 12.65 13.53 -10.79
C TRP A 68 12.61 13.43 -12.30
N THR A 69 12.38 12.21 -12.79
CA THR A 69 12.06 11.95 -14.19
C THR A 69 10.73 11.23 -14.30
N LYS A 70 9.98 11.49 -15.37
CA LYS A 70 8.75 10.75 -15.65
C LYS A 70 9.10 9.36 -16.18
N VAL A 71 8.44 8.34 -15.65
CA VAL A 71 8.54 6.96 -16.13
C VAL A 71 7.14 6.41 -16.38
N ASP A 72 7.06 5.43 -17.28
CA ASP A 72 5.79 4.77 -17.58
C ASP A 72 5.41 3.82 -16.44
N ILE A 73 4.11 3.80 -16.11
CA ILE A 73 3.57 2.76 -15.24
C ILE A 73 3.55 1.46 -16.05
N LYS A 74 4.50 0.57 -15.75
CA LYS A 74 4.48 -0.81 -16.26
C LYS A 74 3.39 -1.57 -15.52
N SER A 75 2.13 -1.44 -15.94
CA SER A 75 1.08 -2.31 -15.44
C SER A 75 1.24 -3.69 -16.07
N ASN A 76 1.49 -4.71 -15.25
CA ASN A 76 1.41 -6.11 -15.66
C ASN A 76 -0.05 -6.61 -15.72
N ILE A 77 -1.02 -5.73 -15.43
CA ILE A 77 -2.43 -6.07 -15.25
C ILE A 77 -3.22 -5.31 -16.32
N TYR A 78 -3.89 -6.08 -17.18
CA TYR A 78 -4.68 -5.68 -18.36
C TYR A 78 -5.93 -4.83 -18.04
N VAL A 79 -5.85 -3.81 -17.19
CA VAL A 79 -7.01 -3.01 -16.80
C VAL A 79 -6.79 -1.55 -17.19
N GLU A 80 -7.50 -1.14 -18.25
CA GLU A 80 -7.75 0.23 -18.72
C GLU A 80 -6.54 1.18 -18.71
N GLU A 81 -5.56 0.87 -19.57
CA GLU A 81 -4.34 1.65 -19.83
C GLU A 81 -4.56 3.17 -19.94
N VAL A 82 -5.73 3.59 -20.44
CA VAL A 82 -6.05 4.99 -20.74
C VAL A 82 -6.06 5.88 -19.48
N ARG A 83 -6.62 5.42 -18.37
CA ARG A 83 -6.74 6.22 -17.13
C ARG A 83 -5.51 6.10 -16.23
N ILE A 84 -4.82 4.96 -16.29
CA ILE A 84 -3.53 4.80 -15.59
C ILE A 84 -2.51 5.80 -16.16
N ALA A 85 -2.54 6.07 -17.47
CA ALA A 85 -1.66 7.06 -18.10
C ALA A 85 -1.86 8.50 -17.55
N GLU A 86 -3.02 8.79 -16.95
CA GLU A 86 -3.31 10.07 -16.30
C GLU A 86 -2.67 10.19 -14.91
N VAL A 87 -2.16 9.09 -14.33
CA VAL A 87 -1.44 9.06 -13.05
C VAL A 87 0.07 9.14 -13.31
N PRO A 88 0.72 10.29 -13.07
CA PRO A 88 2.15 10.41 -13.31
C PRO A 88 2.92 9.58 -12.30
N ARG A 89 3.73 8.66 -12.82
CA ARG A 89 4.77 7.98 -12.07
C ARG A 89 6.09 8.69 -12.30
N LEU A 90 6.73 9.10 -11.21
CA LEU A 90 8.03 9.76 -11.23
C LEU A 90 9.06 8.90 -10.54
N GLU A 91 10.23 8.75 -11.14
CA GLU A 91 11.40 8.10 -10.58
C GLU A 91 12.37 9.16 -10.07
N ARG A 92 12.92 8.96 -8.87
CA ARG A 92 13.99 9.79 -8.33
C ARG A 92 15.27 9.52 -9.12
N ILE A 93 15.88 10.56 -9.68
CA ILE A 93 17.11 10.39 -10.48
C ILE A 93 18.24 9.84 -9.60
N GLY A 94 18.83 8.74 -10.04
CA GLY A 94 19.96 8.08 -9.35
C GLY A 94 19.54 7.11 -8.23
N GLU A 95 18.24 6.95 -7.98
CA GLU A 95 17.73 6.06 -6.94
C GLU A 95 16.60 5.16 -7.46
N GLN A 96 16.45 3.97 -6.88
CA GLN A 96 15.32 3.07 -7.14
C GLN A 96 14.14 3.46 -6.25
N PHE A 97 13.63 4.67 -6.42
CA PHE A 97 12.50 5.19 -5.65
C PHE A 97 11.48 5.86 -6.56
N TYR A 98 10.21 5.45 -6.42
CA TYR A 98 9.13 5.91 -7.28
C TYR A 98 8.03 6.57 -6.48
N ILE A 99 7.44 7.63 -7.04
CA ILE A 99 6.20 8.21 -6.55
C ILE A 99 5.11 8.11 -7.62
N ASN A 100 3.88 7.82 -7.19
CA ASN A 100 2.69 7.85 -8.02
C ASN A 100 1.79 8.99 -7.52
N LEU A 101 1.50 9.97 -8.38
CA LEU A 101 0.72 11.16 -8.04
C LEU A 101 -0.73 10.97 -8.49
N TRP A 102 -1.57 10.49 -7.59
CA TRP A 102 -2.98 10.15 -7.83
C TRP A 102 -3.89 11.39 -7.74
N PRO A 103 -4.56 11.80 -8.83
CA PRO A 103 -5.64 12.79 -8.74
C PRO A 103 -6.82 12.29 -7.88
N GLU A 104 -7.56 13.22 -7.25
CA GLU A 104 -8.73 12.92 -6.43
C GLU A 104 -9.81 12.18 -7.23
N ASN A 105 -10.09 12.64 -8.45
CA ASN A 105 -11.13 12.05 -9.30
C ASN A 105 -10.77 10.63 -9.80
N ILE A 106 -9.49 10.32 -9.98
CA ILE A 106 -9.03 8.99 -10.39
C ILE A 106 -9.04 8.05 -9.19
N PHE A 107 -8.53 8.51 -8.04
CA PHE A 107 -8.46 7.68 -6.84
C PHE A 107 -9.84 7.47 -6.19
N GLY A 108 -10.77 8.41 -6.39
CA GLY A 108 -12.08 8.41 -5.75
C GLY A 108 -12.06 8.88 -4.30
N LEU A 109 -11.08 9.72 -3.93
CA LEU A 109 -10.89 10.22 -2.57
C LEU A 109 -10.52 11.70 -2.61
N ALA A 110 -11.21 12.52 -1.83
CA ALA A 110 -10.86 13.93 -1.66
C ALA A 110 -9.69 14.07 -0.69
N VAL A 111 -8.79 15.01 -0.97
CA VAL A 111 -7.66 15.38 -0.11
C VAL A 111 -8.15 15.95 1.22
N ASP A 112 -9.24 16.72 1.20
CA ASP A 112 -9.82 17.38 2.37
C ASP A 112 -10.81 16.48 3.15
N CYS A 113 -10.65 15.17 3.08
CA CYS A 113 -11.49 14.21 3.82
C CYS A 113 -11.00 13.96 5.25
N ASP A 114 -11.61 12.99 5.94
CA ASP A 114 -11.15 12.59 7.28
C ASP A 114 -9.80 11.85 7.18
N LEU A 115 -8.74 12.51 7.65
CA LEU A 115 -7.36 12.05 7.61
C LEU A 115 -6.81 11.76 9.03
N CYS A 116 -5.82 10.87 9.09
CA CYS A 116 -5.00 10.60 10.27
C CYS A 116 -3.56 11.03 10.00
N GLU A 117 -2.98 11.84 10.89
CA GLU A 117 -1.55 12.18 10.82
C GLU A 117 -0.69 10.96 11.17
N VAL A 118 0.38 10.74 10.42
CA VAL A 118 1.36 9.67 10.62
C VAL A 118 2.76 10.26 10.76
N PRO A 119 3.64 9.62 11.55
CA PRO A 119 4.95 10.21 11.87
C PRO A 119 5.96 10.16 10.72
N HIS A 120 5.71 9.40 9.65
CA HIS A 120 6.63 9.25 8.52
C HIS A 120 5.90 8.74 7.26
N ILE A 121 6.47 8.98 6.08
CA ILE A 121 5.97 8.43 4.81
C ILE A 121 6.02 6.89 4.69
N CYS A 122 6.72 6.22 5.60
CA CYS A 122 6.93 4.78 5.56
C CYS A 122 6.41 4.18 6.85
N ALA A 123 5.57 3.15 6.74
CA ALA A 123 4.99 2.45 7.87
C ALA A 123 5.99 1.45 8.46
N TRP A 124 6.98 1.95 9.20
CA TRP A 124 7.98 1.14 9.91
C TRP A 124 7.41 0.42 11.13
N ASN A 125 6.39 1.03 11.76
CA ASN A 125 5.59 0.44 12.82
C ASN A 125 4.12 0.71 12.54
N ALA A 126 3.42 -0.32 12.06
CA ALA A 126 2.03 -0.27 11.60
C ALA A 126 0.99 -0.19 12.74
N VAL A 127 1.39 0.07 13.99
CA VAL A 127 0.48 0.12 15.14
C VAL A 127 -0.48 1.32 15.10
N LEU A 128 -0.43 2.16 14.05
CA LEU A 128 -1.32 3.30 13.83
C LEU A 128 -2.51 2.97 12.93
N VAL A 129 -3.31 1.99 13.37
CA VAL A 129 -4.69 1.84 12.92
C VAL A 129 -5.55 2.67 13.84
N GLU A 130 -6.58 3.36 13.32
CA GLU A 130 -7.71 3.85 14.12
C GLU A 130 -7.98 2.81 15.22
N SER A 131 -7.66 3.13 16.47
CA SER A 131 -7.68 2.16 17.59
C SER A 131 -9.03 1.44 17.70
N THR A 132 -10.07 2.06 17.14
CA THR A 132 -11.40 1.53 16.84
C THR A 132 -11.40 0.18 16.11
N PHE A 133 -10.62 0.02 15.04
CA PHE A 133 -10.64 -1.15 14.14
C PHE A 133 -9.60 -2.21 14.48
N TYR A 134 -8.78 -1.99 15.51
CA TYR A 134 -7.92 -3.06 16.01
C TYR A 134 -8.81 -4.25 16.40
N PRO A 135 -8.64 -5.41 15.76
CA PRO A 135 -9.36 -6.60 16.20
C PRO A 135 -8.83 -6.86 17.60
N PHE A 136 -9.64 -6.72 18.65
CA PHE A 136 -9.31 -7.27 19.96
C PHE A 136 -8.98 -8.74 19.71
N PRO A 137 -7.71 -9.15 19.67
CA PRO A 137 -7.41 -10.54 19.55
C PRO A 137 -7.63 -11.01 20.97
N ASP A 138 -8.71 -11.74 21.20
CA ASP A 138 -8.66 -12.73 22.26
C ASP A 138 -7.30 -13.44 22.08
N ARG A 139 -6.38 -13.23 23.04
CA ARG A 139 -4.95 -13.56 22.91
C ARG A 139 -4.71 -15.05 22.62
N ASN A 140 -5.77 -15.84 22.71
CA ASN A 140 -5.83 -17.27 22.47
C ASN A 140 -6.01 -17.66 20.99
N THR A 141 -6.36 -16.72 20.11
CA THR A 141 -6.46 -16.99 18.68
C THR A 141 -5.11 -16.77 17.99
N ALA A 142 -4.54 -17.84 17.43
CA ALA A 142 -3.29 -17.86 16.69
C ALA A 142 -3.44 -17.10 15.36
N PHE A 143 -3.38 -15.76 15.44
CA PHE A 143 -3.36 -14.90 14.27
C PHE A 143 -1.92 -14.65 13.81
N PRO A 144 -1.72 -14.32 12.52
CA PRO A 144 -0.39 -13.94 12.05
C PRO A 144 0.08 -12.76 12.88
N ARG A 145 1.14 -13.01 13.65
CA ARG A 145 1.91 -11.99 14.37
C ARG A 145 2.14 -10.82 13.42
N LEU A 146 1.89 -9.61 13.90
CA LEU A 146 2.33 -8.43 13.18
C LEU A 146 3.84 -8.62 12.92
N PRO A 147 4.38 -8.23 11.75
CA PRO A 147 5.81 -8.40 11.46
C PRO A 147 6.75 -7.84 12.54
N CYS A 148 6.24 -6.94 13.40
CA CYS A 148 6.93 -6.38 14.55
C CYS A 148 7.07 -7.33 15.76
N ASP A 149 6.29 -8.42 15.85
CA ASP A 149 6.28 -9.34 17.01
C ASP A 149 7.32 -10.48 16.92
N SER A 150 8.05 -10.60 15.81
CA SER A 150 9.15 -11.56 15.70
C SER A 150 10.46 -10.90 16.14
N GLY A 151 10.67 -10.82 17.46
CA GLY A 151 11.91 -10.38 18.12
C GLY A 151 13.16 -11.23 17.86
N THR A 152 13.28 -11.79 16.65
CA THR A 152 14.40 -12.64 16.20
C THR A 152 14.96 -12.21 14.83
N GLY A 153 14.48 -11.11 14.25
CA GLY A 153 15.13 -10.46 13.10
C GLY A 153 16.27 -9.55 13.57
N PRO A 154 17.33 -9.34 12.76
CA PRO A 154 18.44 -8.47 13.14
C PRO A 154 17.89 -7.08 13.50
N SER A 155 18.25 -6.61 14.70
CA SER A 155 18.00 -5.29 15.28
C SER A 155 17.24 -4.34 14.36
N THR A 156 15.92 -4.24 14.55
CA THR A 156 14.99 -3.35 13.86
C THR A 156 15.25 -1.87 14.21
N SER A 157 16.48 -1.37 14.07
CA SER A 157 16.72 0.07 13.99
C SER A 157 16.42 0.50 12.55
N PHE A 158 15.13 0.60 12.26
CA PHE A 158 14.60 0.96 10.97
C PHE A 158 14.36 2.47 10.89
N THR A 159 15.45 3.21 10.95
CA THR A 159 15.50 4.57 10.40
C THR A 159 16.07 4.43 8.99
N PRO A 160 15.47 5.03 7.95
CA PRO A 160 16.16 5.14 6.68
C PRO A 160 17.51 5.82 6.92
N LYS A 161 18.54 5.49 6.13
CA LYS A 161 19.88 6.08 6.29
C LYS A 161 19.84 7.62 6.25
N ASN A 162 18.79 8.19 5.66
CA ASN A 162 18.41 9.60 5.72
C ASN A 162 16.91 9.73 6.07
N PRO A 163 16.51 10.67 6.94
CA PRO A 163 15.09 10.93 7.21
C PRO A 163 14.36 11.39 5.93
N ASP A 164 13.04 11.20 5.88
CA ASP A 164 12.21 11.73 4.79
C ASP A 164 12.31 13.25 4.68
N GLN A 165 12.36 13.92 5.84
CA GLN A 165 12.48 15.36 5.98
C GLN A 165 13.67 15.72 6.87
N SER A 166 14.42 16.76 6.51
CA SER A 166 15.45 17.31 7.39
C SER A 166 14.85 17.85 8.69
N PRO A 167 15.56 17.72 9.83
CA PRO A 167 15.21 18.45 11.02
C PRO A 167 15.54 19.95 10.89
N PRO A 168 14.97 20.80 11.76
CA PRO A 168 15.47 22.15 11.95
C PRO A 168 16.97 22.16 12.27
N PRO A 169 17.76 23.13 11.76
CA PRO A 169 17.32 24.34 11.06
C PRO A 169 17.21 24.20 9.53
N ILE A 170 17.48 23.04 8.94
CA ILE A 170 17.55 22.88 7.47
C ILE A 170 16.17 23.08 6.84
N ARG A 171 15.12 22.53 7.46
CA ARG A 171 13.74 22.93 7.18
C ARG A 171 13.16 23.66 8.39
N PRO A 172 12.55 24.85 8.19
CA PRO A 172 11.99 25.63 9.30
C PRO A 172 10.87 24.90 10.05
N HIS A 173 10.10 24.07 9.34
CA HIS A 173 9.02 23.28 9.89
C HIS A 173 9.00 21.89 9.23
N ARG A 174 8.39 20.93 9.92
CA ARG A 174 8.14 19.60 9.38
C ARG A 174 6.74 19.60 8.78
N THR A 175 6.62 19.26 7.51
CA THR A 175 5.31 19.10 6.85
C THR A 175 4.63 17.87 7.44
N PRO A 176 3.42 18.00 8.00
CA PRO A 176 2.65 16.85 8.47
C PRO A 176 2.37 15.89 7.31
N VAL A 177 2.41 14.60 7.62
CA VAL A 177 2.13 13.52 6.68
C VAL A 177 0.84 12.84 7.11
N TYR A 178 -0.05 12.55 6.17
CA TYR A 178 -1.36 12.00 6.45
C TYR A 178 -1.59 10.69 5.70
N ILE A 179 -2.48 9.86 6.25
CA ILE A 179 -3.20 8.82 5.51
C ILE A 179 -4.70 9.11 5.65
N PRO A 180 -5.55 8.64 4.73
CA PRO A 180 -6.98 8.64 4.99
C PRO A 180 -7.36 7.66 6.10
N THR A 181 -8.48 7.93 6.75
CA THR A 181 -9.14 6.97 7.66
C THR A 181 -9.55 5.69 6.92
N ILE A 182 -9.64 4.56 7.63
CA ILE A 182 -10.00 3.26 7.01
C ILE A 182 -11.34 3.34 6.26
N PRO A 183 -12.42 3.91 6.84
CA PRO A 183 -13.71 4.00 6.14
C PRO A 183 -13.62 4.83 4.86
N ARG A 184 -12.84 5.92 4.85
CA ARG A 184 -12.67 6.76 3.66
C ARG A 184 -11.89 6.05 2.58
N TYR A 185 -10.84 5.33 2.93
CA TYR A 185 -10.09 4.51 1.97
C TYR A 185 -10.97 3.40 1.39
N ILE A 186 -11.74 2.69 2.22
CA ILE A 186 -12.68 1.65 1.77
C ILE A 186 -13.75 2.24 0.85
N ASP A 187 -14.33 3.40 1.18
CA ASP A 187 -15.30 4.08 0.31
C ASP A 187 -14.69 4.45 -1.05
N ALA A 188 -13.43 4.90 -1.09
CA ALA A 188 -12.70 5.19 -2.32
C ALA A 188 -12.39 3.92 -3.14
N CYS A 189 -12.12 2.79 -2.49
CA CYS A 189 -12.04 1.51 -3.17
C CYS A 189 -13.39 1.09 -3.74
N LEU A 190 -14.46 1.24 -2.97
CA LEU A 190 -15.82 0.88 -3.40
C LEU A 190 -16.31 1.76 -4.54
N SER A 191 -15.99 3.06 -4.58
CA SER A 191 -16.33 3.91 -5.72
C SER A 191 -15.74 3.40 -7.04
N ARG A 192 -14.56 2.78 -6.96
CA ARG A 192 -13.83 2.16 -8.08
C ARG A 192 -14.26 0.71 -8.35
N HIS A 193 -15.13 0.14 -7.53
CA HIS A 193 -15.48 -1.27 -7.64
C HIS A 193 -16.38 -1.52 -8.87
N PRO A 194 -16.14 -2.60 -9.66
CA PRO A 194 -16.91 -2.88 -10.88
C PRO A 194 -18.43 -2.94 -10.70
N LEU A 195 -18.90 -3.44 -9.54
CA LEU A 195 -20.34 -3.48 -9.23
C LEU A 195 -21.00 -2.09 -9.14
N LEU A 196 -20.20 -1.05 -8.90
CA LEU A 196 -20.65 0.33 -8.77
C LEU A 196 -20.28 1.19 -9.98
N ALA A 197 -19.69 0.62 -11.03
CA ALA A 197 -19.26 1.34 -12.24
C ALA A 197 -20.40 2.02 -13.01
N HIS A 198 -21.65 1.66 -12.73
CA HIS A 198 -22.85 2.28 -13.31
C HIS A 198 -23.23 3.61 -12.66
N LEU A 199 -22.63 3.98 -11.53
CA LEU A 199 -22.95 5.24 -10.85
C LEU A 199 -22.33 6.43 -11.60
N PRO A 200 -23.02 7.60 -11.64
CA PRO A 200 -22.54 8.79 -12.35
C PRO A 200 -21.15 9.25 -11.90
N ASP A 201 -20.87 9.11 -10.60
CA ASP A 201 -19.63 9.57 -9.96
C ASP A 201 -18.61 8.42 -9.79
N ALA A 202 -18.86 7.23 -10.35
CA ALA A 202 -17.91 6.13 -10.25
C ALA A 202 -16.65 6.44 -11.09
N PRO A 203 -15.45 6.43 -10.49
CA PRO A 203 -14.24 6.49 -11.29
C PRO A 203 -14.22 5.28 -12.22
N ARG A 204 -13.95 5.53 -13.51
CA ARG A 204 -13.82 4.47 -14.53
C ARG A 204 -12.43 3.88 -14.50
N PHE A 205 -11.98 3.52 -13.31
CA PHE A 205 -10.70 2.88 -13.07
C PHE A 205 -10.88 2.02 -11.83
N SER A 206 -10.85 0.70 -11.99
CA SER A 206 -11.02 -0.21 -10.86
C SER A 206 -9.72 -0.45 -10.09
N GLY A 207 -8.57 -0.39 -10.77
CA GLY A 207 -7.26 -0.63 -10.18
C GLY A 207 -7.23 -1.88 -9.29
N GLU A 208 -6.46 -1.80 -8.20
CA GLU A 208 -6.37 -2.84 -7.18
C GLU A 208 -7.45 -2.71 -6.08
N SER A 209 -8.54 -1.96 -6.31
CA SER A 209 -9.55 -1.67 -5.27
C SER A 209 -10.16 -2.93 -4.62
N ALA A 210 -10.47 -3.96 -5.40
CA ALA A 210 -10.99 -5.22 -4.89
C ALA A 210 -9.94 -5.99 -4.06
N LEU A 211 -8.67 -5.86 -4.42
CA LEU A 211 -7.56 -6.48 -3.69
C LEU A 211 -7.34 -5.76 -2.35
N ASP A 212 -7.34 -4.43 -2.34
CA ASP A 212 -7.27 -3.61 -1.12
C ASP A 212 -8.42 -3.94 -0.16
N ILE A 213 -9.67 -4.03 -0.66
CA ILE A 213 -10.82 -4.45 0.14
C ILE A 213 -10.59 -5.84 0.73
N SER A 214 -10.15 -6.80 -0.08
CA SER A 214 -9.83 -8.16 0.39
C SER A 214 -8.77 -8.17 1.49
N TYR A 215 -7.75 -7.31 1.37
CA TYR A 215 -6.74 -7.14 2.39
C TYR A 215 -7.30 -6.58 3.69
N PHE A 216 -8.11 -5.53 3.64
CA PHE A 216 -8.76 -5.00 4.84
C PHE A 216 -9.63 -6.06 5.53
N ILE A 217 -10.44 -6.80 4.78
CA ILE A 217 -11.26 -7.89 5.34
C ILE A 217 -10.35 -8.92 6.03
N ARG A 218 -9.29 -9.34 5.34
CA ARG A 218 -8.38 -10.36 5.86
C ARG A 218 -7.65 -9.94 7.13
N TYR A 219 -7.08 -8.74 7.16
CA TYR A 219 -6.18 -8.29 8.23
C TYR A 219 -6.90 -7.60 9.39
N LEU A 220 -8.01 -6.92 9.14
CA LEU A 220 -8.81 -6.26 10.17
C LEU A 220 -10.03 -7.09 10.61
N PHE A 221 -10.23 -8.27 10.02
CA PHE A 221 -11.33 -9.18 10.33
C PHE A 221 -12.70 -8.52 10.15
N LEU A 222 -12.85 -7.72 9.08
CA LEU A 222 -14.06 -6.95 8.84
C LEU A 222 -15.31 -7.82 8.64
N GLU A 223 -15.14 -9.11 8.36
CA GLU A 223 -16.27 -10.04 8.26
C GLU A 223 -16.88 -10.42 9.60
N GLN A 224 -16.24 -10.12 10.74
CA GLN A 224 -16.79 -10.35 12.07
C GLN A 224 -17.82 -9.27 12.44
N ASP A 225 -18.92 -9.65 13.08
CA ASP A 225 -20.03 -8.75 13.42
C ASP A 225 -19.57 -7.48 14.16
N ALA A 226 -18.70 -7.63 15.17
CA ALA A 226 -18.17 -6.50 15.92
C ALA A 226 -17.36 -5.50 15.07
N GLN A 227 -16.74 -5.94 13.97
CA GLN A 227 -16.05 -5.05 13.03
C GLN A 227 -17.01 -4.46 11.99
N ARG A 228 -18.00 -5.25 11.55
CA ARG A 228 -19.08 -4.78 10.66
C ARG A 228 -19.84 -3.62 11.29
N GLU A 229 -20.18 -3.73 12.58
CA GLU A 229 -20.89 -2.69 13.35
C GLU A 229 -20.10 -1.38 13.42
N LYS A 230 -18.77 -1.44 13.41
CA LYS A 230 -17.90 -0.25 13.41
C LYS A 230 -17.73 0.36 12.02
N LEU A 231 -17.68 -0.48 10.98
CA LEU A 231 -17.39 -0.06 9.61
C LEU A 231 -18.63 0.41 8.86
N LEU A 232 -19.66 -0.44 8.75
CA LEU A 232 -20.78 -0.24 7.84
C LEU A 232 -21.50 1.11 8.06
N PRO A 233 -21.74 1.57 9.31
CA PRO A 233 -22.37 2.88 9.53
C PRO A 233 -21.57 4.07 8.99
N LYS A 234 -20.24 3.92 8.84
CA LYS A 234 -19.33 4.96 8.36
C LYS A 234 -19.23 5.03 6.82
N LEU A 235 -19.75 4.03 6.11
CA LEU A 235 -19.75 3.98 4.65
C LEU A 235 -20.98 4.68 4.06
N HIS A 236 -20.80 5.29 2.89
CA HIS A 236 -21.82 6.14 2.25
C HIS A 236 -22.74 5.38 1.29
N GLY A 237 -24.06 5.60 1.44
CA GLY A 237 -25.08 5.23 0.46
C GLY A 237 -24.99 3.78 -0.02
N GLN A 238 -24.97 3.58 -1.35
CA GLN A 238 -24.93 2.25 -1.96
C GLN A 238 -23.63 1.48 -1.68
N ARG A 239 -22.51 2.16 -1.38
CA ARG A 239 -21.23 1.53 -1.05
C ARG A 239 -21.34 0.69 0.22
N ARG A 240 -22.14 1.14 1.20
CA ARG A 240 -22.45 0.38 2.40
C ARG A 240 -23.09 -0.98 2.07
N GLN A 241 -24.05 -0.99 1.16
CA GLN A 241 -24.73 -2.24 0.78
C GLN A 241 -23.78 -3.17 0.02
N VAL A 242 -22.99 -2.64 -0.92
CA VAL A 242 -21.99 -3.44 -1.63
C VAL A 242 -20.95 -4.02 -0.68
N MET A 243 -20.44 -3.22 0.28
CA MET A 243 -19.52 -3.73 1.30
C MET A 243 -20.17 -4.84 2.13
N LYS A 244 -21.43 -4.67 2.53
CA LYS A 244 -22.17 -5.70 3.25
C LYS A 244 -22.26 -6.99 2.43
N ASP A 245 -22.62 -6.90 1.15
CA ASP A 245 -22.73 -8.07 0.27
C ASP A 245 -21.38 -8.78 0.08
N ILE A 246 -20.28 -8.01 -0.05
CA ILE A 246 -18.91 -8.55 -0.10
C ILE A 246 -18.60 -9.31 1.19
N LEU A 247 -18.91 -8.73 2.35
CA LEU A 247 -18.65 -9.34 3.66
C LEU A 247 -19.52 -10.59 3.89
N ASP A 248 -20.77 -10.59 3.45
CA ASP A 248 -21.68 -11.75 3.54
C ASP A 248 -21.20 -12.93 2.69
N GLN A 249 -20.53 -12.66 1.58
CA GLN A 249 -19.98 -13.69 0.69
C GLN A 249 -18.56 -14.12 1.09
N TYR A 250 -17.85 -13.33 1.90
CA TYR A 250 -16.48 -13.61 2.26
C TYR A 250 -16.36 -14.86 3.15
N LYS A 251 -15.58 -15.84 2.69
CA LYS A 251 -15.25 -17.05 3.47
C LYS A 251 -13.79 -17.04 3.84
N ARG A 252 -13.49 -16.86 5.13
CA ARG A 252 -12.12 -16.95 5.63
C ARG A 252 -11.60 -18.38 5.47
N THR A 253 -10.54 -18.54 4.69
CA THR A 253 -9.81 -19.80 4.62
C THR A 253 -8.93 -19.92 5.85
N VAL A 254 -9.32 -20.79 6.79
CA VAL A 254 -8.40 -21.23 7.84
C VAL A 254 -7.33 -22.05 7.14
N LYS A 255 -6.07 -21.63 7.19
CA LYS A 255 -4.95 -22.52 6.83
C LYS A 255 -4.93 -23.66 7.85
N GLY A 256 -5.77 -24.67 7.63
CA GLY A 256 -5.73 -25.92 8.37
C GLY A 256 -4.33 -26.50 8.21
N ASN A 257 -3.78 -26.99 9.32
CA ASN A 257 -2.51 -27.71 9.38
C ASN A 257 -2.35 -28.57 8.12
N ILE A 258 -1.47 -28.14 7.21
CA ILE A 258 -0.95 -29.00 6.16
C ILE A 258 -0.19 -30.09 6.89
N LYS A 259 -0.90 -31.16 7.29
CA LYS A 259 -0.27 -32.42 7.65
C LYS A 259 0.45 -32.85 6.39
N MET A 260 1.76 -32.56 6.33
CA MET A 260 2.63 -33.21 5.37
C MET A 260 2.45 -34.71 5.56
N ARG A 261 1.66 -35.33 4.69
CA ARG A 261 1.59 -36.76 4.53
C ARG A 261 2.99 -37.19 4.09
N ARG A 262 3.80 -37.64 5.06
CA ARG A 262 4.98 -38.45 4.76
C ARG A 262 4.43 -39.71 4.07
N ASN A 263 4.56 -39.77 2.74
CA ASN A 263 4.36 -41.01 2.00
C ASN A 263 5.52 -41.93 2.33
N SER A 264 5.36 -42.75 3.36
CA SER A 264 6.10 -43.98 3.56
C SER A 264 5.43 -45.08 2.74
N LYS A 265 6.05 -45.41 1.59
CA LYS A 265 5.95 -46.65 0.79
C LYS A 265 6.75 -46.33 -0.49
N GLY A 266 8.00 -46.74 -0.63
CA GLY A 266 8.44 -48.14 -0.68
C GLY A 266 8.30 -48.63 -2.11
N MET A 267 9.37 -48.60 -2.91
CA MET A 267 9.57 -49.55 -4.00
C MET A 267 11.04 -49.60 -4.45
N LEU A 268 11.49 -50.86 -4.53
CA LEU A 268 12.78 -51.36 -4.96
C LEU A 268 13.00 -51.21 -6.47
N THR A 269 14.30 -51.20 -6.83
CA THR A 269 14.92 -51.57 -8.12
C THR A 269 14.68 -50.58 -9.28
N SER A 270 15.62 -50.30 -10.19
CA SER A 270 16.70 -51.13 -10.75
C SER A 270 17.81 -50.24 -11.36
N ARG A 271 19.01 -50.82 -11.49
CA ARG A 271 20.23 -50.25 -12.10
C ARG A 271 20.03 -49.82 -13.57
N PRO A 272 20.80 -48.83 -14.07
CA PRO A 272 20.84 -48.49 -15.50
C PRO A 272 21.70 -49.50 -16.29
N PRO A 273 21.36 -49.82 -17.55
CA PRO A 273 22.20 -50.64 -18.42
C PRO A 273 23.40 -49.85 -18.99
N LYS A 274 24.54 -50.53 -19.06
CA LYS A 274 25.80 -50.05 -19.64
C LYS A 274 25.68 -49.81 -21.14
N ALA A 275 26.23 -48.70 -21.61
CA ALA A 275 26.45 -48.40 -23.02
C ALA A 275 27.38 -49.44 -23.66
N ARG A 276 27.01 -49.91 -24.86
CA ARG A 276 27.88 -50.67 -25.76
C ARG A 276 28.70 -49.71 -26.60
N SER A 277 29.99 -49.99 -26.67
CA SER A 277 30.98 -49.48 -27.60
C SER A 277 30.69 -50.00 -29.02
N ASP A 278 30.64 -49.10 -29.99
CA ASP A 278 30.80 -49.42 -31.40
C ASP A 278 32.26 -49.17 -31.77
N ASP A 279 32.93 -50.23 -32.27
CA ASP A 279 34.22 -50.17 -32.95
C ASP A 279 34.00 -50.44 -34.45
N THR A 280 34.50 -49.50 -35.26
CA THR A 280 35.17 -49.66 -36.57
C THR A 280 34.50 -50.44 -37.71
N ASN A 281 34.21 -49.74 -38.82
CA ASN A 281 35.07 -49.72 -40.03
C ASN A 281 34.69 -48.56 -40.97
#